data_AF-A0A6B2G530-F1
#
_entry.id   AF-A0A6B2G530-F1
#
_cell.length_a   1.000
_cell.length_b   1.000
_cell.length_c   1.000
_cell.angle_alpha   90.00
_cell.angle_beta   90.00
_cell.angle_gamma   90.00
#
_symmetry.space_group_name_H-M   'P 1'
#
loop_
_entity.id
_entity.type
_entity.pdbx_description
1 polymer ?
#
loop_
_entity_poly.entity_id
_entity_poly.type
_entity_poly.pdbx_seq_one_letter_code
_entity_poly.pdbx_strand_id
1 'polypeptide(L)'
;MDLKFTAQVGGIVHGFAGYFSCKLYNNISLSINPTSYSDGMFSWFPFFFPLKNPIVVGKDDKISLSIWRRCNPASVWYEWCLNSSPSMIHNSAGKHYSINLY
;
A
#
# COMPACT_ATOMS: atom_id res chain seq x y z
N MET A 1 -2.96 -10.28 -1.96
CA MET A 1 -1.72 -10.15 -2.76
C MET A 1 -0.58 -10.11 -1.78
N ASP A 2 0.45 -10.92 -2.04
CA ASP A 2 1.63 -11.02 -1.17
C ASP A 2 2.81 -10.33 -1.83
N LEU A 3 3.30 -9.29 -1.15
CA LEU A 3 4.40 -8.44 -1.58
C LEU A 3 5.64 -8.74 -0.75
N LYS A 4 6.78 -8.85 -1.40
CA LYS A 4 8.07 -9.10 -0.75
C LYS A 4 9.04 -7.97 -1.07
N PHE A 5 9.59 -7.36 -0.04
CA PHE A 5 10.60 -6.31 -0.13
C PHE A 5 11.87 -6.78 0.57
N THR A 6 13.02 -6.26 0.13
CA THR A 6 14.30 -6.44 0.80
C THR A 6 14.79 -5.08 1.28
N ALA A 7 14.98 -4.92 2.57
CA ALA A 7 15.51 -3.68 3.14
C ALA A 7 16.95 -3.46 2.65
N GLN A 8 17.20 -2.33 1.98
CA GLN A 8 18.54 -2.01 1.47
C GLN A 8 19.47 -1.44 2.55
N VAL A 9 18.88 -0.92 3.63
CA VAL A 9 19.56 -0.34 4.79
C VAL A 9 18.77 -0.70 6.04
N GLY A 10 19.44 -0.66 7.20
CA GLY A 10 18.75 -0.78 8.49
C GLY A 10 17.93 0.47 8.81
N GLY A 11 16.81 0.30 9.50
CA GLY A 11 15.94 1.40 9.88
C GLY A 11 14.64 0.97 10.56
N ILE A 12 13.69 1.91 10.64
CA ILE A 12 12.37 1.70 11.21
C ILE A 12 11.32 1.87 10.12
N VAL A 13 10.53 0.83 9.86
CA VAL A 13 9.44 0.84 8.88
C VAL A 13 8.15 1.21 9.59
N HIS A 14 7.56 2.33 9.18
CA HIS A 14 6.32 2.87 9.76
C HIS A 14 5.07 2.54 8.92
N GLY A 15 5.25 2.11 7.67
CA GLY A 15 4.15 1.88 6.73
C GLY A 15 4.64 1.73 5.30
N PHE A 16 3.69 1.71 4.37
CA PHE A 16 3.93 1.51 2.95
C PHE A 16 3.32 2.63 2.13
N ALA A 17 4.09 3.17 1.17
CA ALA A 17 3.59 4.12 0.20
C ALA A 17 2.89 3.40 -0.95
N GLY A 18 1.68 3.85 -1.29
CA GLY A 18 0.88 3.37 -2.41
C GLY A 18 0.93 4.36 -3.57
N TYR A 19 1.20 3.84 -4.76
CA TYR A 19 1.20 4.57 -6.03
C TYR A 19 0.28 3.87 -7.02
N PHE A 20 -0.06 4.54 -8.12
CA PHE A 20 -0.77 3.92 -9.23
C PHE A 20 -0.25 4.40 -10.59
N SER A 21 -0.50 3.59 -11.61
CA SER A 21 -0.34 3.94 -13.01
C SER A 21 -1.59 3.50 -13.77
N CYS A 22 -2.03 4.31 -14.74
CA CYS A 22 -3.19 4.02 -15.57
C CYS A 22 -2.84 4.25 -17.04
N LYS A 23 -3.21 3.29 -17.91
CA LYS A 23 -3.11 3.43 -19.36
C LYS A 23 -4.42 4.01 -19.88
N LEU A 24 -4.38 5.20 -20.46
CA LEU A 24 -5.57 5.90 -20.93
C LEU A 24 -5.97 5.42 -22.32
N TYR A 25 -5.05 5.54 -23.28
CA TYR A 25 -5.25 5.08 -24.67
C TYR A 25 -3.92 5.02 -25.41
N ASN A 26 -3.69 3.98 -26.23
CA ASN A 26 -2.44 3.78 -26.97
C ASN A 26 -1.19 3.95 -26.08
N ASN A 27 -0.35 4.96 -26.34
CA ASN A 27 0.87 5.23 -25.59
C ASN A 27 0.69 6.32 -24.53
N ILE A 28 -0.56 6.72 -24.26
CA ILE A 28 -0.90 7.73 -23.27
C ILE A 28 -1.18 7.04 -21.95
N SER A 29 -0.41 7.41 -20.93
CA SER A 29 -0.54 6.90 -19.57
C SER A 29 -0.35 8.01 -18.55
N LEU A 30 -0.85 7.76 -17.34
CA LEU A 30 -0.73 8.63 -16.19
C LEU A 30 -0.17 7.83 -15.02
N SER A 31 0.80 8.38 -14.29
CA SER A 31 1.43 7.66 -13.18
C SER A 31 1.98 8.60 -12.11
N ILE A 32 1.67 8.28 -10.85
CA ILE A 32 2.30 8.92 -9.68
C ILE A 32 3.48 8.11 -9.14
N ASN A 33 3.87 7.01 -9.81
CA ASN A 33 5.02 6.21 -9.37
C ASN A 33 6.30 7.02 -9.60
N PRO A 34 7.18 7.20 -8.58
CA PRO A 34 8.41 7.97 -8.71
C PRO A 34 9.30 7.56 -9.89
N THR A 35 9.31 6.29 -10.30
CA THR A 35 10.14 5.82 -11.42
C THR A 35 9.55 6.11 -12.80
N SER A 36 8.27 6.45 -12.89
CA SER A 36 7.55 6.67 -14.14
C SER A 36 6.61 7.88 -14.05
N TYR A 37 6.97 8.87 -13.23
CA TYR A 37 6.11 9.98 -12.87
C TYR A 37 5.69 10.80 -14.10
N SER A 38 4.42 11.16 -14.21
CA SER A 38 3.95 12.03 -15.30
C SER A 38 4.22 13.51 -14.97
N ASP A 39 5.01 14.16 -15.81
CA ASP A 39 5.36 15.57 -15.65
C ASP A 39 4.12 16.47 -15.56
N GLY A 40 4.17 17.44 -14.63
CA GLY A 40 3.09 18.41 -14.45
C GLY A 40 1.82 17.87 -13.78
N MET A 41 1.80 16.60 -13.37
CA MET A 41 0.67 16.05 -12.63
C MET A 41 0.84 16.29 -11.12
N PHE A 42 -0.01 17.11 -10.51
CA PHE A 42 -0.01 17.41 -9.07
C PHE A 42 -1.36 17.11 -8.39
N SER A 43 -2.27 16.44 -9.12
CA SER A 43 -3.63 16.13 -8.68
C SER A 43 -3.73 14.99 -7.67
N TRP A 44 -2.71 14.12 -7.58
CA TRP A 44 -2.72 12.97 -6.69
C TRP A 44 -1.41 12.83 -5.93
N PHE A 45 -1.50 12.87 -4.60
CA PHE A 45 -0.40 12.52 -3.72
C PHE A 45 -0.35 11.00 -3.47
N PRO A 46 0.81 10.46 -3.07
CA PRO A 46 0.93 9.05 -2.71
C PRO A 46 -0.01 8.68 -1.56
N PHE A 47 -0.54 7.47 -1.60
CA PHE A 47 -1.31 6.92 -0.49
C PHE A 47 -0.35 6.38 0.58
N PHE A 48 -0.77 6.34 1.84
CA PHE A 48 0.02 5.77 2.93
C PHE A 48 -0.76 4.71 3.69
N PHE A 49 -0.23 3.48 3.73
CA PHE A 49 -0.74 2.37 4.53
C PHE A 49 0.08 2.25 5.82
N PRO A 50 -0.38 2.81 6.94
CA PRO A 50 0.37 2.82 8.18
C PRO A 50 0.44 1.44 8.83
N LEU A 51 1.51 1.19 9.58
CA LEU A 51 1.58 0.11 10.55
C LEU A 51 1.25 0.66 11.93
N LYS A 52 0.40 -0.04 12.69
CA LYS A 52 0.07 0.35 14.07
C LYS A 52 1.30 0.39 14.95
N ASN A 53 2.16 -0.62 14.82
CA ASN A 53 3.44 -0.71 15.50
C ASN A 53 4.54 -0.69 14.44
N PRO A 54 5.43 0.31 14.43
CA PRO A 54 6.60 0.31 13.56
C PRO A 54 7.48 -0.92 13.80
N ILE A 55 8.16 -1.40 12.77
CA ILE A 55 9.10 -2.53 12.88
C ILE A 55 10.53 -2.05 12.65
N VAL A 56 11.46 -2.58 13.43
CA VAL A 56 12.89 -2.40 13.17
C VAL A 56 13.32 -3.45 12.15
N VAL A 57 14.06 -3.02 11.13
CA VAL A 57 14.63 -3.91 10.11
C VAL A 57 16.13 -3.67 10.00
N GLY A 58 16.90 -4.74 9.84
CA GLY A 58 18.29 -4.70 9.44
C GLY A 58 18.45 -4.57 7.93
N LYS A 59 19.68 -4.36 7.48
CA LYS A 59 20.03 -4.49 6.06
C LYS A 59 19.77 -5.93 5.61
N ASP A 60 19.25 -6.09 4.41
CA ASP A 60 18.91 -7.34 3.72
C ASP A 60 17.72 -8.13 4.30
N ASP A 61 17.09 -7.64 5.37
CA ASP A 61 15.88 -8.21 5.95
C ASP A 61 14.74 -8.30 4.91
N LYS A 62 14.00 -9.41 4.97
CA LYS A 62 12.84 -9.64 4.11
C LYS A 62 11.57 -9.15 4.80
N ILE A 63 10.92 -8.18 4.18
CA ILE A 63 9.63 -7.64 4.62
C ILE A 63 8.56 -8.25 3.74
N SER A 64 7.62 -8.97 4.33
CA SER A 64 6.51 -9.60 3.61
C SER A 64 5.20 -8.96 4.05
N LEU A 65 4.49 -8.37 3.09
CA LEU A 65 3.23 -7.66 3.29
C LEU A 65 2.13 -8.40 2.54
N SER A 66 1.05 -8.74 3.23
CA SER A 66 -0.19 -9.14 2.60
C SER A 66 -1.17 -7.98 2.59
N ILE A 67 -1.77 -7.71 1.43
CA ILE A 67 -2.81 -6.71 1.25
C ILE A 67 -4.00 -7.31 0.49
N TRP A 68 -5.21 -6.97 0.93
CA TRP A 68 -6.47 -7.44 0.35
C TRP A 68 -7.39 -6.26 0.03
N ARG A 69 -7.99 -6.29 -1.15
CA ARG A 69 -9.17 -5.49 -1.46
C ARG A 69 -10.41 -6.34 -1.15
N ARG A 70 -11.24 -5.87 -0.23
CA ARG A 70 -12.47 -6.54 0.21
C ARG A 70 -13.67 -5.70 -0.18
N CYS A 71 -14.84 -6.33 -0.24
CA CYS A 71 -16.09 -5.65 -0.54
C CYS A 71 -17.29 -6.38 0.06
N ASN A 72 -18.37 -5.63 0.24
CA ASN A 72 -19.72 -6.11 0.47
C ASN A 72 -20.67 -5.31 -0.44
N PRO A 73 -22.00 -5.56 -0.43
CA PRO A 73 -22.93 -4.82 -1.28
C PRO A 73 -22.97 -3.30 -1.07
N ALA A 74 -22.48 -2.79 0.07
CA ALA A 74 -22.54 -1.37 0.43
C ALA A 74 -21.20 -0.63 0.25
N SER A 75 -20.07 -1.34 0.31
CA SER A 75 -18.75 -0.71 0.45
C SER A 75 -17.59 -1.60 0.01
N VAL A 76 -16.46 -0.95 -0.23
CA VAL A 76 -15.15 -1.56 -0.53
C VAL A 76 -14.14 -1.09 0.51
N TRP A 77 -13.20 -1.94 0.92
CA TRP A 77 -12.12 -1.55 1.83
C TRP A 77 -10.83 -2.31 1.54
N TYR A 78 -9.75 -1.87 2.20
CA TYR A 78 -8.47 -2.57 2.19
C TYR A 78 -8.13 -3.09 3.57
N GLU A 79 -7.55 -4.30 3.61
CA GLU A 79 -6.95 -4.92 4.78
C GLU A 79 -5.47 -5.19 4.49
N TRP A 80 -4.60 -5.03 5.49
CA TRP A 80 -3.17 -5.37 5.32
C TRP A 80 -2.51 -5.85 6.61
N CYS A 81 -1.49 -6.69 6.48
CA CYS A 81 -0.65 -7.13 7.60
C CYS A 81 0.75 -7.53 7.14
N LEU A 82 1.71 -7.46 8.06
CA LEU A 82 3.01 -8.07 7.90
C LEU A 82 2.93 -9.57 8.19
N ASN A 83 3.62 -10.37 7.39
CA ASN A 83 3.68 -11.83 7.53
C ASN A 83 4.84 -12.30 8.43
N SER A 84 5.89 -11.49 8.57
CA SER A 84 7.12 -11.84 9.30
C SER A 84 7.03 -11.67 10.82
N SER A 85 5.94 -11.08 11.31
CA SER A 85 5.64 -10.90 12.73
C SER A 85 4.13 -11.06 12.89
N PRO A 86 3.60 -11.63 13.99
CA PRO A 86 2.16 -11.72 14.24
C PRO A 86 1.56 -10.32 14.40
N SER A 87 1.39 -9.62 13.28
CA SER A 87 0.76 -8.32 13.21
C SER A 87 -0.74 -8.52 13.06
N MET A 88 -1.51 -7.72 13.79
CA MET A 88 -2.95 -7.71 13.61
C MET A 88 -3.29 -7.28 12.18
N ILE A 89 -4.33 -7.87 11.60
CA ILE A 89 -4.87 -7.40 10.32
C ILE A 89 -5.39 -5.97 10.52
N HIS A 90 -4.77 -5.03 9.83
CA HIS A 90 -5.18 -3.63 9.82
C HIS A 90 -6.52 -3.51 9.09
N ASN A 91 -7.41 -2.70 9.63
CA ASN A 91 -8.74 -2.44 9.08
C ASN A 91 -9.58 -3.70 8.79
N SER A 92 -9.42 -4.73 9.63
CA SER A 92 -10.21 -5.98 9.53
C SER A 92 -11.71 -5.69 9.42
N ALA A 93 -12.36 -6.28 8.42
CA ALA A 93 -13.76 -6.09 8.06
C ALA A 93 -14.18 -4.64 7.77
N GLY A 94 -13.24 -3.76 7.41
CA GLY A 94 -13.52 -2.36 7.08
C GLY A 94 -13.90 -1.51 8.29
N LYS A 95 -13.60 -1.98 9.52
CA LYS A 95 -14.04 -1.35 10.78
C LYS A 95 -13.58 0.09 10.99
N HIS A 96 -12.46 0.48 10.39
CA HIS A 96 -11.88 1.80 10.59
C HIS A 96 -12.01 2.68 9.34
N TYR A 97 -12.03 2.05 8.16
CA TYR A 97 -12.18 2.77 6.90
C TYR A 97 -12.83 1.89 5.83
N SER A 98 -13.82 2.45 5.16
CA SER A 98 -14.45 1.87 3.98
C SER A 98 -14.80 2.99 2.99
N ILE A 99 -14.89 2.62 1.72
CA ILE A 99 -15.29 3.47 0.61
C ILE A 99 -16.70 3.03 0.23
N ASN A 100 -17.68 3.90 0.49
CA ASN A 100 -19.08 3.60 0.19
C ASN A 100 -19.31 3.55 -1.32
N LEU A 101 -20.21 2.65 -1.74
CA LEU A 101 -20.61 2.51 -3.14
C LEU A 101 -21.74 3.48 -3.53
N TYR A 102 -22.47 3.99 -2.54
CA TYR A 102 -23.57 4.94 -2.65
C TYR A 102 -23.63 5.86 -1.43
#